data_AF-A0A946M9D9-F1
#
_entry.id   AF-A0A946M9D9-F1
#
_cell.length_a   1.000
_cell.length_b   1.000
_cell.length_c   1.000
_cell.angle_alpha   90.00
_cell.angle_beta   90.00
_cell.angle_gamma   90.00
#
_symmetry.space_group_name_H-M   'P 1'
#
loop_
_entity.id
_entity.type
_entity.pdbx_description
1 polymer ?
#
loop_
_entity_poly.entity_id
_entity_poly.type
_entity_poly.pdbx_seq_one_letter_code
_entity_poly.pdbx_strand_id
1 'polypeptide(L)'
;MKLDVRLKNPTVNAYATDDPSPQIIFMGGMARAIRVSAAGLSLHTQLREQGTAPTHLRRLFQHLGNGISKNQGAFPQQVGEELYSECLGAEIEAAFESGTDRFVSLARDFGAVMEMYVIAHEAGHIALGHTLGPTLSYDMSRNQEREADSFASSCLSTSPFRDKLFLGQVFATVILSWMDHAAATNEVTTHPSSHDRFLSALQSNKEAAEDAAEQYGLTAAELQGFLPPTGGT
;
A
#
# COMPACT_ATOMS: atom_id res chain seq x y z
N MET A 1 5.32 21.08 11.64
CA MET A 1 4.85 20.64 12.97
C MET A 1 5.44 19.27 13.21
N LYS A 2 6.20 19.04 14.30
CA LYS A 2 6.67 17.69 14.63
C LYS A 2 5.45 16.79 14.79
N LEU A 3 5.41 15.65 14.09
CA LEU A 3 4.50 14.54 14.39
C LEU A 3 4.90 13.97 15.76
N ASP A 4 4.66 14.73 16.83
CA ASP A 4 4.91 14.32 18.21
C ASP A 4 3.60 13.80 18.81
N VAL A 5 3.12 12.70 18.22
CA VAL A 5 2.24 11.73 18.87
C VAL A 5 2.80 10.38 18.45
N ARG A 6 3.65 9.81 19.31
CA ARG A 6 4.33 8.52 19.12
C ARG A 6 3.40 7.53 18.43
N LEU A 7 3.53 7.37 17.11
CA LEU A 7 2.83 6.31 16.38
C LEU A 7 3.22 5.01 17.07
N LYS A 8 2.24 4.31 17.65
CA LYS A 8 2.49 3.09 18.40
C LYS A 8 2.37 1.92 17.45
N ASN A 9 3.24 0.94 17.54
CA ASN A 9 2.95 -0.37 16.95
C ASN A 9 1.60 -0.84 17.55
N PRO A 10 0.56 -1.11 16.75
CA PRO A 10 0.59 -1.51 15.34
C PRO A 10 0.01 -0.54 14.32
N THR A 11 0.33 0.75 14.34
CA THR A 11 -0.06 1.71 13.30
C THR A 11 0.36 1.25 11.90
N VAL A 12 -0.51 1.47 10.91
CA VAL A 12 -0.19 1.36 9.48
C VAL A 12 0.50 2.65 9.06
N ASN A 13 1.82 2.68 9.15
CA ASN A 13 2.59 3.80 8.64
C ASN A 13 4.05 3.42 8.34
N ALA A 14 4.71 4.23 7.55
CA ALA A 14 6.15 4.36 7.52
C ALA A 14 6.49 5.86 7.49
N TYR A 15 7.62 6.25 8.05
CA TYR A 15 8.06 7.64 7.95
C TYR A 15 9.57 7.76 8.07
N ALA A 16 10.11 8.76 7.41
CA ALA A 16 11.50 9.16 7.54
C ALA A 16 11.72 10.17 8.68
N THR A 17 12.87 10.10 9.35
CA THR A 17 13.30 11.06 10.38
C THR A 17 14.81 11.21 10.40
N ASP A 18 15.31 12.37 10.80
CA ASP A 18 16.74 12.65 11.00
C ASP A 18 17.15 12.66 12.49
N ASP A 19 16.23 12.35 13.41
CA ASP A 19 16.48 12.36 14.87
C ASP A 19 16.48 10.91 15.42
N PRO A 20 17.57 10.42 16.06
CA PRO A 20 18.87 11.08 16.27
C PRO A 20 19.82 10.97 15.06
N SER A 21 19.44 10.25 14.01
CA SER A 21 20.16 10.12 12.75
C SER A 21 19.17 9.77 11.63
N PRO A 22 19.51 10.02 10.34
CA PRO A 22 18.66 9.65 9.21
C PRO A 22 18.27 8.18 9.25
N GLN A 23 16.98 7.92 9.39
CA GLN A 23 16.42 6.58 9.48
C GLN A 23 14.99 6.54 8.96
N ILE A 24 14.59 5.35 8.51
CA ILE A 24 13.23 5.03 8.10
C ILE A 24 12.61 4.18 9.20
N ILE A 25 11.51 4.63 9.76
CA ILE A 25 10.74 3.89 10.76
C ILE A 25 9.59 3.20 10.05
N PHE A 26 9.71 1.89 9.88
CA PHE A 26 8.70 1.06 9.23
C PHE A 26 7.85 0.33 10.29
N MET A 27 6.56 0.66 10.37
CA MET A 27 5.71 0.17 11.46
C MET A 27 5.17 -1.23 11.20
N GLY A 28 5.01 -2.00 12.28
CA GLY A 28 4.51 -3.38 12.19
C GLY A 28 3.08 -3.53 11.67
N GLY A 29 2.25 -2.48 11.74
CA GLY A 29 0.93 -2.47 11.10
C GLY A 29 1.03 -2.47 9.57
N MET A 30 1.92 -1.62 9.03
CA MET A 30 2.18 -1.54 7.59
C MET A 30 2.71 -2.87 7.04
N ALA A 31 3.68 -3.47 7.73
CA ALA A 31 4.23 -4.79 7.35
C ALA A 31 3.15 -5.88 7.28
N ARG A 32 2.21 -5.90 8.23
CA ARG A 32 1.10 -6.88 8.21
C ARG A 32 0.09 -6.60 7.12
N ALA A 33 -0.30 -5.34 6.93
CA ALA A 33 -1.22 -4.96 5.85
C ALA A 33 -0.65 -5.37 4.48
N ILE A 34 0.63 -5.07 4.22
CA ILE A 34 1.31 -5.51 2.99
C ILE A 34 1.27 -7.03 2.83
N ARG A 35 1.59 -7.80 3.87
CA ARG A 35 1.60 -9.27 3.77
C ARG A 35 0.22 -9.85 3.45
N VAL A 36 -0.84 -9.34 4.06
CA VAL A 36 -2.22 -9.77 3.78
C VAL A 36 -2.62 -9.38 2.35
N SER A 37 -2.32 -8.15 1.93
CA SER A 37 -2.57 -7.68 0.56
C SER A 37 -1.81 -8.52 -0.48
N ALA A 38 -0.54 -8.83 -0.22
CA ALA A 38 0.30 -9.64 -1.09
C ALA A 38 -0.20 -11.09 -1.21
N ALA A 39 -0.67 -11.69 -0.11
CA ALA A 39 -1.31 -12.99 -0.13
C ALA A 39 -2.59 -12.98 -1.00
N GLY A 40 -3.43 -11.96 -0.84
CA GLY A 40 -4.63 -11.79 -1.66
C GLY A 40 -4.35 -11.66 -3.15
N LEU A 41 -3.35 -10.85 -3.52
CA LEU A 41 -2.93 -10.66 -4.91
C LEU A 41 -2.29 -11.90 -5.51
N SER A 42 -1.52 -12.64 -4.71
CA SER A 42 -0.96 -13.92 -5.11
C SER A 42 -2.06 -14.92 -5.45
N LEU A 43 -3.03 -15.09 -4.55
CA LEU A 43 -4.19 -15.95 -4.77
C LEU A 43 -4.96 -15.53 -6.03
N HIS A 44 -5.23 -14.23 -6.18
CA HIS A 44 -5.90 -13.68 -7.35
C HIS A 44 -5.18 -13.98 -8.65
N THR A 45 -3.87 -13.77 -8.67
CA THR A 45 -3.03 -14.02 -9.84
C THR A 45 -3.03 -15.50 -10.19
N GLN A 46 -2.82 -16.38 -9.21
CA GLN A 46 -2.81 -17.82 -9.44
C GLN A 46 -4.17 -18.33 -9.95
N LEU A 47 -5.27 -17.88 -9.36
CA LEU A 47 -6.62 -18.22 -9.80
C LEU A 47 -6.88 -17.77 -11.25
N ARG A 48 -6.39 -16.59 -11.65
CA ARG A 48 -6.47 -16.13 -13.05
C ARG A 48 -5.61 -16.94 -14.00
N GLU A 49 -4.39 -17.30 -13.60
CA GLU A 49 -3.50 -18.18 -14.37
C GLU A 49 -4.17 -19.55 -14.62
N GLN A 50 -5.04 -19.99 -13.72
CA GLN A 50 -5.86 -21.21 -13.84
C GLN A 50 -7.16 -21.02 -14.66
N GLY A 51 -7.39 -19.83 -15.23
CA GLY A 51 -8.54 -19.53 -16.10
C GLY A 51 -9.81 -19.10 -15.38
N THR A 52 -9.74 -18.78 -14.07
CA THR A 52 -10.89 -18.26 -13.32
C THR A 52 -10.96 -16.74 -13.38
N ALA A 53 -12.12 -16.17 -13.00
CA ALA A 53 -12.33 -14.72 -12.85
C ALA A 53 -12.56 -14.36 -11.37
N PRO A 54 -11.50 -14.33 -10.55
CA PRO A 54 -11.60 -14.06 -9.12
C PRO A 54 -12.12 -12.64 -8.84
N THR A 55 -12.97 -12.52 -7.81
CA THR A 55 -13.64 -11.27 -7.39
C THR A 55 -13.40 -10.94 -5.91
N HIS A 56 -12.55 -11.72 -5.22
CA HIS A 56 -12.32 -11.60 -3.77
C HIS A 56 -11.49 -10.38 -3.38
N LEU A 57 -10.65 -9.83 -4.27
CA LEU A 57 -9.74 -8.72 -3.93
C LEU A 57 -10.48 -7.50 -3.40
N ARG A 58 -11.61 -7.12 -4.00
CA ARG A 58 -12.39 -5.99 -3.51
C ARG A 58 -12.86 -6.22 -2.09
N ARG A 59 -13.43 -7.39 -1.80
CA ARG A 59 -13.85 -7.78 -0.45
C ARG A 59 -12.67 -7.74 0.51
N LEU A 60 -11.52 -8.29 0.12
CA LEU A 60 -10.30 -8.28 0.93
C LEU A 60 -9.88 -6.85 1.30
N PHE A 61 -9.72 -5.96 0.32
CA PHE A 61 -9.25 -4.60 0.58
C PHE A 61 -10.27 -3.77 1.36
N GLN A 62 -11.58 -3.99 1.15
CA GLN A 62 -12.62 -3.37 1.96
C GLN A 62 -12.59 -3.87 3.41
N HIS A 63 -12.42 -5.17 3.66
CA HIS A 63 -12.28 -5.71 5.02
C HIS A 63 -10.98 -5.23 5.69
N LEU A 64 -9.87 -5.20 4.96
CA LEU A 64 -8.58 -4.67 5.43
C LEU A 64 -8.74 -3.21 5.85
N GLY A 65 -9.32 -2.39 4.97
CA GLY A 65 -9.58 -0.98 5.20
C GLY A 65 -10.51 -0.70 6.38
N ASN A 66 -11.59 -1.47 6.50
CA ASN A 66 -12.49 -1.43 7.64
C ASN A 66 -11.77 -1.82 8.95
N GLY A 67 -10.88 -2.81 8.90
CA GLY A 67 -10.03 -3.20 10.02
C GLY A 67 -9.13 -2.06 10.48
N ILE A 68 -8.46 -1.38 9.54
CA ILE A 68 -7.63 -0.20 9.82
C ILE A 68 -8.46 0.93 10.44
N SER A 69 -9.60 1.24 9.83
CA SER A 69 -10.49 2.33 10.26
C SER A 69 -11.04 2.11 11.67
N LYS A 70 -11.57 0.91 11.95
CA LYS A 70 -12.10 0.54 13.27
C LYS A 70 -11.03 0.58 14.37
N ASN A 71 -9.77 0.37 14.01
CA ASN A 71 -8.63 0.40 14.92
C ASN A 71 -7.85 1.72 14.82
N GLN A 72 -8.48 2.81 14.38
CA GLN A 72 -7.91 4.16 14.40
C GLN A 72 -6.56 4.26 13.67
N GLY A 73 -6.46 3.64 12.49
CA GLY A 73 -5.24 3.64 11.68
C GLY A 73 -4.24 2.54 12.05
N ALA A 74 -4.55 1.67 13.01
CA ALA A 74 -3.74 0.52 13.37
C ALA A 74 -4.22 -0.78 12.70
N PHE A 75 -3.29 -1.72 12.49
CA PHE A 75 -3.58 -3.05 11.96
C PHE A 75 -2.98 -4.13 12.86
N PRO A 76 -3.67 -4.48 13.96
CA PRO A 76 -3.21 -5.48 14.91
C PRO A 76 -3.23 -6.90 14.33
N GLN A 77 -2.53 -7.81 14.98
CA GLN A 77 -2.32 -9.17 14.49
C GLN A 77 -3.65 -9.92 14.36
N GLN A 78 -4.50 -9.80 15.39
CA GLN A 78 -5.82 -10.40 15.42
C GLN A 78 -6.66 -10.05 14.18
N VAL A 79 -6.68 -8.78 13.77
CA VAL A 79 -7.42 -8.34 12.57
C VAL A 79 -6.86 -9.00 11.30
N GLY A 80 -5.54 -9.14 11.21
CA GLY A 80 -4.90 -9.85 10.10
C GLY A 80 -5.25 -11.34 10.06
N GLU A 81 -5.33 -12.00 11.22
CA GLU A 81 -5.73 -13.41 11.36
C GLU A 81 -7.21 -13.64 11.00
N GLU A 82 -8.09 -12.73 11.43
CA GLU A 82 -9.51 -12.72 11.06
C GLU A 82 -9.68 -12.55 9.54
N LEU A 83 -8.98 -11.57 8.95
CA LEU A 83 -9.00 -11.36 7.49
C LEU A 83 -8.49 -12.57 6.71
N TYR A 84 -7.41 -13.19 7.18
CA TYR A 84 -6.87 -14.37 6.54
C TYR A 84 -7.88 -15.51 6.57
N SER A 85 -8.51 -15.78 7.72
CA SER A 85 -9.48 -16.87 7.84
C SER A 85 -10.77 -16.61 7.07
N GLU A 86 -11.35 -15.41 7.16
CA GLU A 86 -12.65 -15.07 6.57
C GLU A 86 -12.61 -14.83 5.06
N CYS A 87 -11.57 -14.14 4.57
CA CYS A 87 -11.52 -13.69 3.18
C CYS A 87 -10.67 -14.57 2.27
N LEU A 88 -9.73 -15.31 2.84
CA LEU A 88 -8.69 -16.01 2.09
C LEU A 88 -8.56 -17.50 2.44
N GLY A 89 -8.99 -17.95 3.62
CA GLY A 89 -8.65 -19.26 4.19
C GLY A 89 -8.96 -20.43 3.27
N ALA A 90 -10.23 -20.60 2.87
CA ALA A 90 -10.66 -21.72 2.03
C ALA A 90 -10.02 -21.70 0.62
N GLU A 91 -9.84 -20.51 0.04
CA GLU A 91 -9.29 -20.35 -1.31
C GLU A 91 -7.76 -20.54 -1.31
N ILE A 92 -7.08 -20.09 -0.24
CA ILE A 92 -5.66 -20.36 -0.03
C ILE A 92 -5.44 -21.84 0.22
N GLU A 93 -6.22 -22.50 1.07
CA GLU A 93 -6.10 -23.95 1.31
C GLU A 93 -6.18 -24.74 -0.02
N ALA A 94 -7.16 -24.41 -0.87
CA ALA A 94 -7.26 -24.99 -2.21
C ALA A 94 -6.08 -24.62 -3.14
N ALA A 95 -5.53 -23.40 -3.03
CA ALA A 95 -4.34 -22.99 -3.77
C ALA A 95 -3.07 -23.74 -3.31
N PHE A 96 -2.97 -24.06 -2.02
CA PHE A 96 -1.87 -24.85 -1.45
C PHE A 96 -1.90 -26.28 -1.98
N GLU A 97 -3.08 -26.91 -2.05
CA GLU A 97 -3.28 -28.25 -2.60
C GLU A 97 -2.91 -28.33 -4.10
N SER A 98 -3.08 -27.23 -4.84
CA SER A 98 -2.82 -27.17 -6.30
C SER A 98 -1.44 -26.63 -6.70
N GLY A 99 -0.65 -26.08 -5.77
CA GLY A 99 0.69 -25.55 -6.10
C GLY A 99 1.22 -24.50 -5.12
N THR A 100 1.51 -24.92 -3.88
CA THR A 100 2.01 -24.06 -2.78
C THR A 100 3.18 -23.13 -3.18
N ASP A 101 4.14 -23.62 -3.96
CA ASP A 101 5.36 -22.84 -4.27
C ASP A 101 5.08 -21.60 -5.13
N ARG A 102 4.10 -21.69 -6.05
CA ARG A 102 3.73 -20.56 -6.92
C ARG A 102 3.05 -19.46 -6.10
N PHE A 103 2.10 -19.84 -5.24
CA PHE A 103 1.44 -18.92 -4.31
C PHE A 103 2.46 -18.19 -3.44
N VAL A 104 3.36 -18.93 -2.79
CA VAL A 104 4.34 -18.34 -1.88
C VAL A 104 5.32 -17.42 -2.63
N SER A 105 5.76 -17.82 -3.82
CA SER A 105 6.64 -16.99 -4.66
C SER A 105 5.98 -15.67 -5.05
N LEU A 106 4.72 -15.71 -5.53
CA LEU A 106 3.99 -14.51 -5.92
C LEU A 106 3.72 -13.59 -4.73
N ALA A 107 3.36 -14.15 -3.57
CA ALA A 107 3.12 -13.37 -2.36
C ALA A 107 4.39 -12.66 -1.89
N ARG A 108 5.56 -13.32 -2.00
CA ARG A 108 6.86 -12.71 -1.72
C ARG A 108 7.18 -11.58 -2.69
N ASP A 109 6.98 -11.80 -3.99
CA ASP A 109 7.22 -10.78 -5.02
C ASP A 109 6.34 -9.53 -4.79
N PHE A 110 5.03 -9.73 -4.58
CA PHE A 110 4.10 -8.62 -4.35
C PHE A 110 4.38 -7.88 -3.04
N GLY A 111 4.71 -8.62 -1.97
CA GLY A 111 5.12 -8.01 -0.71
C GLY A 111 6.40 -7.18 -0.86
N ALA A 112 7.39 -7.73 -1.54
CA ALA A 112 8.67 -7.05 -1.78
C ALA A 112 8.48 -5.74 -2.55
N VAL A 113 7.69 -5.72 -3.63
CA VAL A 113 7.50 -4.46 -4.40
C VAL A 113 6.74 -3.38 -3.62
N MET A 114 5.79 -3.76 -2.75
CA MET A 114 5.12 -2.79 -1.87
C MET A 114 6.09 -2.24 -0.82
N GLU A 115 6.89 -3.11 -0.17
CA GLU A 115 7.90 -2.70 0.80
C GLU A 115 8.97 -1.82 0.15
N MET A 116 9.47 -2.21 -1.02
CA MET A 116 10.47 -1.45 -1.80
C MET A 116 9.96 -0.07 -2.16
N TYR A 117 8.70 0.06 -2.60
CA TYR A 117 8.10 1.36 -2.88
C TYR A 117 8.07 2.25 -1.64
N VAL A 118 7.53 1.75 -0.52
CA VAL A 118 7.43 2.53 0.73
C VAL A 118 8.81 2.95 1.21
N ILE A 119 9.77 2.02 1.25
CA ILE A 119 11.14 2.30 1.70
C ILE A 119 11.82 3.31 0.76
N ALA A 120 11.68 3.16 -0.56
CA ALA A 120 12.29 4.09 -1.51
C ALA A 120 11.66 5.49 -1.43
N HIS A 121 10.36 5.57 -1.17
CA HIS A 121 9.65 6.83 -0.94
C HIS A 121 10.18 7.53 0.33
N GLU A 122 10.27 6.83 1.46
CA GLU A 122 10.83 7.38 2.70
C GLU A 122 12.32 7.74 2.56
N ALA A 123 13.09 6.95 1.80
CA ALA A 123 14.47 7.28 1.47
C ALA A 123 14.56 8.58 0.63
N GLY A 124 13.58 8.83 -0.24
CA GLY A 124 13.44 10.08 -0.97
C GLY A 124 13.28 11.28 -0.05
N HIS A 125 12.47 11.17 1.01
CA HIS A 125 12.34 12.25 2.00
C HIS A 125 13.66 12.60 2.68
N ILE A 126 14.52 11.62 2.98
CA ILE A 126 15.86 11.87 3.53
C ILE A 126 16.77 12.47 2.47
N ALA A 127 16.86 11.83 1.30
CA ALA A 127 17.81 12.18 0.25
C ALA A 127 17.57 13.59 -0.31
N LEU A 128 16.31 14.03 -0.35
CA LEU A 128 15.89 15.35 -0.81
C LEU A 128 15.83 16.39 0.33
N GLY A 129 16.15 15.99 1.57
CA GLY A 129 16.16 16.88 2.73
C GLY A 129 14.78 17.34 3.18
N HIS A 130 13.71 16.60 2.86
CA HIS A 130 12.34 16.92 3.31
C HIS A 130 12.17 16.78 4.82
N THR A 131 13.03 15.98 5.45
CA THR A 131 13.13 15.81 6.91
C THR A 131 13.86 16.97 7.59
N LEU A 132 14.53 17.85 6.83
CA LEU A 132 15.27 19.01 7.34
C LEU A 132 14.37 20.24 7.43
N GLY A 133 14.03 20.62 8.66
CA GLY A 133 13.29 21.85 8.94
C GLY A 133 11.77 21.69 8.84
N PRO A 134 11.01 22.77 9.12
CA PRO A 134 9.56 22.69 9.18
C PRO A 134 8.92 22.72 7.79
N THR A 135 7.91 21.87 7.57
CA THR A 135 6.99 22.04 6.44
C THR A 135 6.14 23.30 6.64
N LEU A 136 6.29 24.31 5.77
CA LEU A 136 5.74 25.66 5.92
C LEU A 136 4.36 25.87 5.27
N SER A 137 3.96 25.02 4.34
CA SER A 137 2.64 25.10 3.67
C SER A 137 2.15 23.74 3.20
N TYR A 138 0.84 23.64 2.95
CA TYR A 138 0.22 22.45 2.38
C TYR A 138 0.77 22.15 0.98
N ASP A 139 0.92 23.16 0.12
CA ASP A 139 1.47 22.97 -1.22
C ASP A 139 2.92 22.45 -1.19
N MET A 140 3.73 22.90 -0.22
CA MET A 140 5.09 22.41 -0.06
C MET A 140 5.07 20.93 0.35
N SER A 141 4.22 20.54 1.30
CA SER A 141 4.02 19.14 1.66
C SER A 141 3.62 18.28 0.46
N ARG A 142 2.67 18.76 -0.36
CA ARG A 142 2.25 18.07 -1.60
C ARG A 142 3.37 17.89 -2.60
N ASN A 143 4.22 18.89 -2.77
CA ASN A 143 5.34 18.78 -3.68
C ASN A 143 6.41 17.83 -3.14
N GLN A 144 6.68 17.86 -1.83
CA GLN A 144 7.63 16.94 -1.18
C GLN A 144 7.21 15.47 -1.36
N GLU A 145 5.92 15.14 -1.23
CA GLU A 145 5.43 13.78 -1.50
C GLU A 145 5.57 13.38 -2.98
N ARG A 146 5.28 14.28 -3.91
CA ARG A 146 5.44 14.04 -5.36
C ARG A 146 6.90 13.82 -5.74
N GLU A 147 7.80 14.60 -5.16
CA GLU A 147 9.23 14.48 -5.33
C GLU A 147 9.74 13.15 -4.77
N ALA A 148 9.25 12.73 -3.59
CA ALA A 148 9.54 11.43 -3.01
C ALA A 148 9.00 10.25 -3.84
N ASP A 149 7.79 10.35 -4.40
CA ASP A 149 7.23 9.36 -5.33
C ASP A 149 8.03 9.26 -6.63
N SER A 150 8.49 10.41 -7.15
CA SER A 150 9.34 10.48 -8.35
C SER A 150 10.72 9.88 -8.08
N PHE A 151 11.29 10.16 -6.90
CA PHE A 151 12.54 9.57 -6.44
C PHE A 151 12.42 8.04 -6.34
N ALA A 152 11.37 7.55 -5.68
CA ALA A 152 11.12 6.11 -5.55
C ALA A 152 11.02 5.42 -6.91
N SER A 153 10.26 6.00 -7.84
CA SER A 153 10.12 5.48 -9.21
C SER A 153 11.47 5.41 -9.93
N SER A 154 12.28 6.46 -9.81
CA SER A 154 13.62 6.52 -10.40
C SER A 154 14.56 5.45 -9.84
N CYS A 155 14.65 5.35 -8.50
CA CYS A 155 15.51 4.37 -7.84
C CYS A 155 15.12 2.92 -8.14
N LEU A 156 13.82 2.66 -8.29
CA LEU A 156 13.32 1.31 -8.52
C LEU A 156 13.30 0.94 -10.01
N SER A 157 13.47 1.89 -10.93
CA SER A 157 13.43 1.63 -12.39
C SER A 157 14.39 0.53 -12.88
N THR A 158 15.51 0.32 -12.19
CA THR A 158 16.50 -0.74 -12.49
C THR A 158 16.32 -2.01 -11.65
N SER A 159 15.23 -2.11 -10.88
CA SER A 159 14.93 -3.26 -10.05
C SER A 159 14.64 -4.50 -10.91
N PRO A 160 15.06 -5.71 -10.49
CA PRO A 160 14.64 -6.95 -11.13
C PRO A 160 13.12 -7.19 -11.04
N PHE A 161 12.41 -6.46 -10.17
CA PHE A 161 10.96 -6.53 -10.01
C PHE A 161 10.20 -5.44 -10.78
N ARG A 162 10.84 -4.76 -11.73
CA ARG A 162 10.28 -3.56 -12.39
C ARG A 162 8.84 -3.73 -12.90
N ASP A 163 8.54 -4.89 -13.47
CA ASP A 163 7.25 -5.19 -14.09
C ASP A 163 6.10 -5.25 -13.05
N LYS A 164 6.42 -5.34 -11.75
CA LYS A 164 5.45 -5.36 -10.63
C LYS A 164 5.50 -4.10 -9.76
N LEU A 165 6.43 -3.16 -10.00
CA LEU A 165 6.60 -1.98 -9.15
C LEU A 165 5.38 -1.06 -9.13
N PHE A 166 4.73 -0.92 -10.29
CA PHE A 166 3.47 -0.19 -10.39
C PHE A 166 2.43 -0.72 -9.39
N LEU A 167 2.28 -2.04 -9.29
CA LEU A 167 1.39 -2.66 -8.32
C LEU A 167 1.85 -2.40 -6.88
N GLY A 168 3.16 -2.42 -6.64
CA GLY A 168 3.74 -2.03 -5.35
C GLY A 168 3.29 -0.64 -4.88
N GLN A 169 3.42 0.35 -5.76
CA GLN A 169 2.96 1.73 -5.51
C GLN A 169 1.45 1.81 -5.31
N VAL A 170 0.67 1.22 -6.22
CA VAL A 170 -0.80 1.26 -6.18
C VAL A 170 -1.34 0.65 -4.89
N PHE A 171 -0.88 -0.54 -4.50
CA PHE A 171 -1.42 -1.21 -3.33
C PHE A 171 -0.93 -0.60 -2.02
N ALA A 172 0.30 -0.08 -1.97
CA ALA A 172 0.77 0.69 -0.81
C ALA A 172 -0.06 1.96 -0.62
N THR A 173 -0.36 2.70 -1.69
CA THR A 173 -1.20 3.91 -1.62
C THR A 173 -2.67 3.61 -1.31
N VAL A 174 -3.21 2.45 -1.72
CA VAL A 174 -4.54 1.98 -1.26
C VAL A 174 -4.54 1.75 0.26
N ILE A 175 -3.54 1.04 0.80
CA ILE A 175 -3.42 0.78 2.24
C ILE A 175 -3.33 2.10 3.02
N LEU A 176 -2.47 3.02 2.58
CA LEU A 176 -2.29 4.33 3.21
C LEU A 176 -3.55 5.21 3.08
N SER A 177 -4.33 5.09 2.00
CA SER A 177 -5.61 5.80 1.87
C SER A 177 -6.62 5.43 2.95
N TRP A 178 -6.62 4.17 3.38
CA TRP A 178 -7.45 3.75 4.50
C TRP A 178 -6.94 4.25 5.86
N MET A 179 -5.63 4.42 6.02
CA MET A 179 -5.06 5.09 7.19
C MET A 179 -5.45 6.57 7.21
N ASP A 180 -5.32 7.27 6.07
CA ASP A 180 -5.76 8.66 5.92
C ASP A 180 -7.25 8.81 6.22
N HIS A 181 -8.09 7.88 5.76
CA HIS A 181 -9.52 7.88 6.08
C HIS A 181 -9.78 7.74 7.59
N ALA A 182 -9.04 6.86 8.27
CA ALA A 182 -9.11 6.69 9.72
C ALA A 182 -8.56 7.91 10.49
N ALA A 183 -7.63 8.64 9.91
CA ALA A 183 -7.06 9.87 10.47
C ALA A 183 -7.95 11.10 10.21
N ALA A 184 -8.61 11.18 9.05
CA ALA A 184 -9.50 12.28 8.67
C ALA A 184 -10.79 12.33 9.50
N THR A 185 -11.22 11.19 10.07
CA THR A 185 -12.23 11.19 11.13
C THR A 185 -11.75 11.82 12.44
N ASN A 186 -10.44 12.10 12.56
CA ASN A 186 -9.78 12.59 13.78
C ASN A 186 -9.06 13.95 13.65
N GLU A 187 -8.62 14.42 12.46
CA GLU A 187 -8.25 15.82 12.13
C GLU A 187 -7.60 15.92 10.72
N VAL A 188 -7.57 17.12 10.13
CA VAL A 188 -7.06 17.42 8.77
C VAL A 188 -5.54 17.19 8.68
N THR A 189 -5.09 16.28 7.79
CA THR A 189 -3.67 16.01 7.55
C THR A 189 -3.09 16.98 6.51
N THR A 190 -1.78 17.29 6.64
CA THR A 190 -1.07 18.24 5.77
C THR A 190 -0.38 17.57 4.58
N HIS A 191 -0.53 16.25 4.39
CA HIS A 191 -0.04 15.54 3.20
C HIS A 191 -1.12 15.55 2.10
N PRO A 192 -0.76 15.52 0.80
CA PRO A 192 -1.70 15.12 -0.24
C PRO A 192 -2.32 13.81 0.17
N SER A 193 -3.63 13.68 0.00
CA SER A 193 -4.30 12.43 0.35
C SER A 193 -3.63 11.27 -0.40
N SER A 194 -3.41 10.14 0.26
CA SER A 194 -2.88 8.93 -0.39
C SER A 194 -3.75 8.51 -1.59
N HIS A 195 -5.01 8.95 -1.60
CA HIS A 195 -5.92 8.88 -2.74
C HIS A 195 -5.41 9.66 -3.97
N ASP A 196 -4.95 10.91 -3.81
CA ASP A 196 -4.33 11.67 -4.90
C ASP A 196 -3.06 11.00 -5.42
N ARG A 197 -2.27 10.40 -4.52
CA ARG A 197 -1.06 9.64 -4.87
C ARG A 197 -1.41 8.38 -5.66
N PHE A 198 -2.47 7.65 -5.26
CA PHE A 198 -3.03 6.54 -6.03
C PHE A 198 -3.44 6.96 -7.44
N LEU A 199 -4.21 8.05 -7.58
CA LEU A 199 -4.62 8.55 -8.90
C LEU A 199 -3.41 8.97 -9.76
N SER A 200 -2.42 9.61 -9.13
CA SER A 200 -1.18 10.00 -9.81
C SER A 200 -0.38 8.80 -10.29
N ALA A 201 -0.35 7.70 -9.52
CA ALA A 201 0.28 6.45 -9.91
C ALA A 201 -0.37 5.86 -11.16
N LEU A 202 -1.71 5.83 -11.23
CA LEU A 202 -2.44 5.36 -12.42
C LEU A 202 -2.17 6.23 -13.65
N GLN A 203 -2.14 7.56 -13.47
CA GLN A 203 -1.97 8.51 -14.58
C GLN A 203 -0.54 8.57 -15.11
N SER A 204 0.46 8.42 -14.24
CA SER A 204 1.87 8.52 -14.61
C SER A 204 2.43 7.21 -15.16
N ASN A 205 1.77 6.09 -14.90
CA ASN A 205 2.19 4.74 -15.31
C ASN A 205 1.13 4.05 -16.19
N LYS A 206 0.59 4.75 -17.20
CA LYS A 206 -0.53 4.24 -18.02
C LYS A 206 -0.25 2.87 -18.65
N GLU A 207 0.92 2.70 -19.25
CA GLU A 207 1.31 1.42 -19.88
C GLU A 207 1.31 0.29 -18.85
N ALA A 208 1.92 0.49 -17.69
CA ALA A 208 1.91 -0.51 -16.61
C ALA A 208 0.50 -0.76 -16.02
N ALA A 209 -0.38 0.25 -16.05
CA ALA A 209 -1.77 0.09 -15.65
C ALA A 209 -2.58 -0.73 -16.67
N GLU A 210 -2.29 -0.58 -17.96
CA GLU A 210 -2.86 -1.39 -19.04
C GLU A 210 -2.36 -2.84 -18.94
N ASP A 211 -1.06 -3.04 -18.74
CA ASP A 211 -0.47 -4.36 -18.50
C ASP A 211 -1.10 -5.04 -17.29
N ALA A 212 -1.31 -4.30 -16.19
CA ALA A 212 -1.95 -4.83 -15.00
C ALA A 212 -3.43 -5.22 -15.23
N ALA A 213 -4.14 -4.45 -16.06
CA ALA A 213 -5.51 -4.76 -16.44
C ALA A 213 -5.58 -6.05 -17.29
N GLU A 214 -4.66 -6.24 -18.22
CA GLU A 214 -4.59 -7.45 -19.06
C GLU A 214 -4.17 -8.68 -18.23
N GLN A 215 -3.04 -8.58 -17.54
CA GLN A 215 -2.42 -9.69 -16.84
C GLN A 215 -3.21 -10.10 -15.59
N TYR A 216 -3.63 -9.12 -14.77
CA TYR A 216 -4.25 -9.37 -13.46
C TYR A 216 -5.73 -9.04 -13.41
N GLY A 217 -6.33 -8.51 -14.49
CA GLY A 217 -7.72 -8.04 -14.46
C GLY A 217 -7.93 -6.80 -13.59
N LEU A 218 -6.85 -6.10 -13.23
CA LEU A 218 -6.85 -4.95 -12.33
C LEU A 218 -7.04 -3.64 -13.10
N THR A 219 -8.25 -3.42 -13.60
CA THR A 219 -8.59 -2.16 -14.26
C THR A 219 -8.58 -0.99 -13.29
N ALA A 220 -8.42 0.24 -13.77
CA ALA A 220 -8.52 1.45 -12.93
C ALA A 220 -9.84 1.52 -12.14
N ALA A 221 -10.96 1.10 -12.75
CA ALA A 221 -12.26 1.04 -12.09
C ALA A 221 -12.30 -0.01 -10.96
N GLU A 222 -11.67 -1.17 -11.16
CA GLU A 222 -11.57 -2.19 -10.12
C GLU A 222 -10.71 -1.70 -8.96
N LEU A 223 -9.54 -1.12 -9.26
CA LEU A 223 -8.62 -0.58 -8.27
C LEU A 223 -9.24 0.57 -7.45
N GLN A 224 -10.05 1.43 -8.08
CA GLN A 224 -10.80 2.45 -7.36
C GLN A 224 -11.80 1.86 -6.36
N GLY A 225 -12.37 0.68 -6.66
CA GLY A 225 -13.25 -0.05 -5.74
C GLY A 225 -12.56 -0.53 -4.46
N PHE A 226 -11.23 -0.46 -4.37
CA PHE A 226 -10.46 -0.87 -3.18
C PHE A 226 -10.25 0.29 -2.19
N LEU A 227 -10.52 1.52 -2.60
CA LEU A 227 -10.36 2.72 -1.80
C LEU A 227 -11.48 2.86 -0.76
N PRO A 228 -11.26 3.66 0.31
CA PRO A 228 -12.33 4.03 1.22
C PRO A 228 -13.49 4.72 0.48
N PRO A 229 -14.73 4.56 0.97
CA PRO A 229 -15.85 5.30 0.42
C PRO A 229 -15.58 6.81 0.54
N THR A 230 -15.72 7.54 -0.55
CA THR A 230 -15.71 9.00 -0.53
C THR A 230 -16.90 9.44 0.31
N GLY A 231 -16.65 10.00 1.50
CA GLY A 231 -17.71 10.43 2.41
C GLY A 231 -18.66 11.38 1.69
N GLY A 232 -19.93 10.99 1.61
CA GLY A 232 -21.01 11.95 1.41
C GLY A 232 -21.15 12.75 2.69
N THR A 233 -20.77 14.02 2.64
CA THR A 233 -21.34 15.04 3.54
C THR A 233 -22.77 15.34 3.14
#